data_AF-A0A1I0DHS6-F1
#
_entry.id   AF-A0A1I0DHS6-F1
#
_cell.length_a   1.000
_cell.length_b   1.000
_cell.length_c   1.000
_cell.angle_alpha   90.00
_cell.angle_beta   90.00
_cell.angle_gamma   90.00
#
_symmetry.space_group_name_H-M   'P 1'
#
loop_
_entity.id
_entity.type
_entity.pdbx_description
1 polymer ?
#
loop_
_entity_poly.entity_id
_entity_poly.type
_entity_poly.pdbx_seq_one_letter_code
_entity_poly.pdbx_strand_id
1 'polypeptide(L)' 'MDRSYKANFMDIIKFVEGNYRVKADKANRVIAGLSMGGLHSFHISRYDENTFDYVGLFSAALMPREDATGKVL' A
#
# COMPACT_ATOMS: atom_id res chain seq x y z
N MET A 1 7.00 11.30 -10.32
CA MET A 1 7.36 10.19 -9.43
C MET A 1 7.28 8.90 -10.25
N ASP A 2 8.41 8.24 -10.48
CA ASP A 2 8.48 7.00 -11.24
C ASP A 2 7.61 5.91 -10.56
N ARG A 3 6.82 5.16 -11.35
CA ARG A 3 5.93 4.10 -10.85
C ARG A 3 6.66 2.82 -10.48
N SER A 4 7.99 2.76 -10.64
CA SER A 4 8.82 1.57 -10.37
C SER A 4 8.64 0.95 -8.98
N TYR A 5 8.39 1.74 -7.93
CA TYR A 5 8.12 1.20 -6.60
C TYR A 5 6.83 0.37 -6.51
N LYS A 6 5.88 0.57 -7.44
CA LYS A 6 4.65 -0.24 -7.54
C LYS A 6 4.90 -1.61 -8.14
N ALA A 7 5.85 -1.71 -9.08
CA ALA A 7 6.12 -2.97 -9.80
C ALA A 7 6.82 -4.01 -8.93
N ASN A 8 7.61 -3.55 -7.94
CA ASN A 8 8.53 -4.43 -7.19
C ASN A 8 8.08 -4.71 -5.75
N PHE A 9 6.94 -4.18 -5.29
CA PHE A 9 6.51 -4.38 -3.89
C PHE A 9 6.24 -5.86 -3.58
N MET A 10 5.71 -6.61 -4.55
CA MET A 10 5.49 -8.05 -4.39
C MET A 10 6.78 -8.85 -4.28
N ASP A 11 7.90 -8.36 -4.83
CA ASP A 11 9.19 -9.03 -4.66
C ASP A 11 9.70 -8.90 -3.24
N ILE A 12 9.42 -7.78 -2.56
CA ILE A 12 9.71 -7.60 -1.14
C ILE A 12 8.89 -8.59 -0.31
N ILE A 13 7.58 -8.75 -0.60
CA ILE A 13 6.73 -9.72 0.10
C ILE A 13 7.29 -11.14 -0.06
N LYS A 14 7.57 -11.56 -1.30
CA LYS A 14 8.12 -12.90 -1.59
C LYS A 14 9.44 -13.14 -0.89
N PHE A 15 10.33 -12.15 -0.87
CA PHE A 15 11.60 -12.24 -0.16
C PHE A 15 11.36 -12.44 1.34
N VAL A 16 10.49 -11.65 1.96
CA VAL A 16 10.24 -11.77 3.41
C VAL A 16 9.59 -13.12 3.75
N GLU A 17 8.58 -13.55 3.01
CA GLU A 17 7.91 -14.84 3.24
C GLU A 17 8.83 -16.04 3.03
N GLY A 18 9.76 -15.96 2.07
CA GLY A 18 10.72 -17.04 1.79
C GLY A 18 11.88 -17.11 2.78
N ASN A 19 12.21 -16.02 3.47
CA ASN A 19 13.38 -15.94 4.34
C ASN A 19 13.06 -15.86 5.84
N TYR A 20 11.81 -15.58 6.22
CA TYR A 20 11.41 -15.41 7.62
C TYR A 20 10.11 -16.17 7.93
N ARG A 21 9.96 -16.60 9.19
CA ARG A 21 8.70 -17.20 9.68
C ARG A 21 7.67 -16.09 9.90
N VAL A 22 6.75 -15.94 8.95
CA VAL A 22 5.67 -14.96 8.99
C VAL A 22 4.31 -15.64 8.79
N LYS A 23 3.24 -14.97 9.21
CA LYS A 23 1.88 -15.32 8.80
C LYS A 23 1.58 -14.58 7.49
N ALA A 24 1.49 -15.33 6.39
CA ALA A 24 1.42 -14.78 5.03
C ALA A 24 0.00 -14.37 4.59
N ASP A 25 -1.01 -14.70 5.39
CA ASP A 25 -2.38 -14.30 5.11
C ASP A 25 -2.59 -12.82 5.38
N LYS A 26 -3.51 -12.22 4.61
CA LYS A 26 -3.81 -10.79 4.66
C LYS A 26 -4.33 -10.29 6.02
N ALA A 27 -4.94 -11.17 6.83
CA ALA A 27 -5.43 -10.82 8.15
C ALA A 27 -4.28 -10.62 9.16
N ASN A 28 -3.09 -11.09 8.83
CA ASN A 28 -1.87 -10.85 9.59
C ASN A 28 -0.89 -9.90 8.87
N ARG A 29 -1.33 -9.21 7.82
CA ARG A 29 -0.50 -8.26 7.06
C ARG A 29 -1.05 -6.84 7.11
N VAL A 30 -0.15 -5.90 7.41
CA VAL A 30 -0.42 -4.45 7.41
C VAL A 30 0.57 -3.73 6.50
N ILE A 31 0.11 -2.65 5.86
CA ILE A 31 1.00 -1.66 5.23
C ILE A 31 0.71 -0.29 5.84
N ALA A 32 1.76 0.42 6.24
CA ALA A 32 1.64 1.74 6.81
C ALA A 32 2.77 2.66 6.37
N GLY A 33 2.49 3.98 6.37
CA GLY A 33 3.47 4.96 5.93
C GLY A 33 3.16 6.37 6.41
N LEU A 34 4.23 7.15 6.61
CA LEU A 34 4.20 8.55 7.05
C LEU A 34 4.38 9.51 5.88
N SER A 35 3.57 10.56 5.80
CA SER A 35 3.68 11.62 4.79
C SER A 35 3.63 11.04 3.37
N MET A 36 4.69 11.19 2.58
CA MET A 36 4.83 10.55 1.28
C MET A 36 4.73 9.02 1.35
N GLY A 37 5.16 8.41 2.45
CA GLY A 37 4.97 6.98 2.71
C GLY A 37 3.50 6.60 2.84
N GLY A 38 2.66 7.47 3.39
CA GLY A 38 1.21 7.23 3.47
C GLY A 38 0.57 7.23 2.08
N LEU A 39 1.02 8.11 1.18
CA LEU A 39 0.61 8.09 -0.22
C LEU A 39 1.04 6.77 -0.92
N HIS A 40 2.24 6.27 -0.63
CA HIS A 40 2.68 4.97 -1.12
C HIS A 40 1.81 3.82 -0.57
N SER A 41 1.58 3.77 0.74
CA SER A 41 0.75 2.73 1.36
C SER A 41 -0.65 2.69 0.76
N PHE A 42 -1.28 3.86 0.57
CA PHE A 42 -2.58 3.98 -0.08
C PHE A 42 -2.57 3.43 -1.52
N HIS A 43 -1.56 3.81 -2.31
CA HIS A 43 -1.49 3.33 -3.69
C HIS A 43 -1.19 1.84 -3.76
N ILE A 44 -0.21 1.33 -3.00
CA ILE A 44 0.16 -0.09 -3.00
C ILE A 44 -1.05 -0.95 -2.58
N SER A 45 -1.73 -0.60 -1.47
CA SER A 45 -2.87 -1.37 -0.98
C SER A 45 -4.05 -1.42 -1.96
N ARG A 46 -4.17 -0.44 -2.86
CA ARG A 46 -5.22 -0.39 -3.89
C ARG A 46 -4.90 -1.25 -5.11
N TYR A 47 -3.63 -1.37 -5.51
CA TYR A 47 -3.27 -2.15 -6.70
C TYR A 47 -3.10 -3.63 -6.39
N ASP A 48 -2.61 -3.96 -5.19
CA ASP A 48 -2.46 -5.33 -4.72
C ASP A 48 -3.70 -5.75 -3.92
N GLU A 49 -4.86 -5.70 -4.59
CA GLU A 49 -6.15 -6.06 -4.01
C GLU A 49 -6.07 -7.45 -3.35
N ASN A 50 -6.55 -7.56 -2.11
CA ASN A 50 -6.50 -8.77 -1.27
C ASN A 50 -5.16 -9.10 -0.58
N THR A 51 -4.19 -8.19 -0.56
CA THR A 51 -2.90 -8.41 0.13
C THR A 51 -2.90 -7.97 1.60
N PHE A 52 -3.64 -6.91 1.94
CA PHE A 52 -3.67 -6.29 3.27
C PHE A 52 -5.11 -6.14 3.74
N ASP A 53 -5.42 -6.58 4.96
CA ASP A 53 -6.69 -6.22 5.62
C ASP A 53 -6.57 -4.91 6.42
N TYR A 54 -5.35 -4.42 6.65
CA TYR A 54 -5.09 -3.21 7.44
C TYR A 54 -4.16 -2.25 6.68
N VAL A 55 -4.54 -0.96 6.65
CA VAL A 55 -3.77 0.10 5.98
C VAL A 55 -3.65 1.32 6.91
N GLY A 56 -2.41 1.73 7.22
CA GLY A 56 -2.10 2.87 8.08
C GLY A 56 -1.61 4.09 7.29
N LEU A 57 -2.39 5.16 7.26
CA LEU A 57 -2.08 6.37 6.51
C LEU A 57 -1.75 7.52 7.46
N PHE A 58 -0.48 7.70 7.82
CA PHE A 58 -0.08 8.70 8.81
C PHE A 58 0.31 10.01 8.12
N SER A 59 -0.44 11.08 8.37
CA SER A 59 -0.22 12.40 7.76
C SER A 59 -0.09 12.35 6.23
N ALA A 60 -0.85 11.48 5.58
CA ALA A 60 -0.74 11.21 4.14
C ALA A 60 -1.28 12.38 3.32
N ALA A 61 -0.49 12.87 2.36
CA ALA A 61 -0.93 13.85 1.39
C ALA A 61 -1.68 13.15 0.24
N LEU A 62 -2.96 12.84 0.46
CA LEU A 62 -3.84 12.30 -0.58
C LEU A 62 -4.43 13.45 -1.40
N MET A 63 -3.99 13.58 -2.66
CA MET A 63 -4.57 14.54 -3.58
C MET A 63 -5.65 13.86 -4.43
N PRO A 64 -6.88 14.39 -4.45
CA PRO A 64 -7.87 13.99 -5.44
C PRO A 64 -7.30 14.20 -6.84
N ARG A 65 -7.75 13.39 -7.80
CA ARG A 65 -7.47 13.73 -9.20
C ARG A 65 -8.17 15.05 -9.52
N GLU A 66 -7.54 15.89 -10.33
CA GLU A 66 -8.11 17.18 -10.73
C GLU A 66 -9.45 17.02 -11.48
N ASP A 67 -9.69 15.87 -12.10
CA ASP A 67 -10.91 15.49 -12.81
C ASP A 67 -11.91 14.71 -11.94
N ALA A 68 -11.69 14.61 -10.63
CA ALA A 68 -12.58 13.86 -9.74
C ALA A 68 -13.95 14.58 -9.61
N THR A 69 -14.98 14.01 -10.24
CA THR A 69 -16.37 14.49 -10.16
C THR A 69 -17.23 13.75 -9.12
N GLY A 70 -16.69 12.69 -8.52
CA GLY A 70 -17.37 11.91 -7.49
C GLY A 70 -17.45 12.68 -6.17
N LYS A 71 -18.63 12.68 -5.52
CA LYS A 71 -18.75 13.15 -4.14
C LYS A 71 -17.82 12.31 -3.25
N VAL A 72 -16.89 12.98 -2.59
CA VAL A 72 -16.21 12.39 -1.43
C VAL A 72 -17.25 12.34 -0.33
N LEU A 73 -17.68 11.13 0.04
CA LEU A 73 -18.59 10.89 1.16
C LEU A 73 -17.93 11.25 2.49
#